data_AF-A0A6B3SIH5-F1
#
_entry.id   AF-A0A6B3SIH5-F1
#
_cell.length_a   1.000
_cell.length_b   1.000
_cell.length_c   1.000
_cell.angle_alpha   90.00
_cell.angle_beta   90.00
_cell.angle_gamma   90.00
#
_symmetry.space_group_name_H-M   'P 1'
#
loop_
_entity.id
_entity.type
_entity.pdbx_description
1 polymer ?
#
loop_
_entity_poly.entity_id
_entity_poly.type
_entity_poly.pdbx_seq_one_letter_code
_entity_poly.pdbx_strand_id
1 'polypeptide(L)'
;MTPSRNSTAIKAFSLAGSLLASALVSTLAWAGEVAGTVVNLSGPLMARKQDGTVKALALKSAVEQGDTLISEKDTYARIRFTDNSEITLRPNTQFKIENFAFDEARPDKDSAVFSLVKGGLRAVTGTLGKRSKERFGLNTPTATIGIRGTIFIAEYVAPDAAAVASYAMASMASLPQGMAVRMAGDVVSDSPAAAPIEMLGMPRLAQLNLPSAPGGRAPGLYLQVLDGMVNLSNSGGSLNFSAGQFGYAPSMSLPPVVLPNNPGMQFQPPPAFSSSSPAGGTATQGSSGGVDCEVR
;
A
#
# COMPACT_ATOMS: atom_id res chain seq x y z
N MET A 1 -45.67 83.31 -15.85
CA MET A 1 -46.19 83.07 -14.49
C MET A 1 -45.36 81.96 -13.83
N THR A 2 -44.43 82.31 -12.94
CA THR A 2 -44.07 81.50 -11.76
C THR A 2 -44.99 81.92 -10.59
N PRO A 3 -44.99 81.30 -9.38
CA PRO A 3 -44.41 80.03 -8.90
C PRO A 3 -45.40 79.17 -8.04
N SER A 4 -44.97 78.01 -7.54
CA SER A 4 -45.29 77.57 -6.17
C SER A 4 -44.37 76.43 -5.70
N ARG A 5 -43.81 76.60 -4.51
CA ARG A 5 -42.92 75.68 -3.76
C ARG A 5 -43.77 74.70 -2.92
N ASN A 6 -43.27 73.50 -2.63
CA ASN A 6 -42.81 73.13 -1.27
C ASN A 6 -42.55 71.61 -1.08
N SER A 7 -41.55 71.37 -0.24
CA SER A 7 -40.97 70.13 0.30
C SER A 7 -41.92 69.13 0.93
N THR A 8 -41.55 67.84 0.90
CA THR A 8 -41.43 66.92 2.07
C THR A 8 -40.83 65.61 1.55
N ALA A 9 -39.58 65.29 1.88
CA ALA A 9 -39.19 64.34 2.93
C ALA A 9 -39.74 62.92 2.75
N ILE A 10 -38.91 61.91 3.07
CA ILE A 10 -39.20 60.47 3.23
C ILE A 10 -38.74 59.58 2.05
N LYS A 11 -37.46 59.18 2.07
CA LYS A 11 -37.07 57.77 2.28
C LYS A 11 -35.55 57.63 2.20
N ALA A 12 -34.94 57.73 3.37
CA ALA A 12 -33.73 56.98 3.68
C ALA A 12 -33.99 55.47 3.47
N PHE A 13 -32.90 54.71 3.39
CA PHE A 13 -32.85 53.23 3.35
C PHE A 13 -33.12 52.56 2.00
N SER A 14 -32.10 52.47 1.14
CA SER A 14 -31.97 51.33 0.20
C SER A 14 -30.67 51.30 -0.63
N LEU A 15 -29.48 51.60 -0.07
CA LEU A 15 -28.23 51.51 -0.85
C LEU A 15 -27.01 50.89 -0.13
N ALA A 16 -27.20 50.32 1.06
CA ALA A 16 -26.12 49.65 1.81
C ALA A 16 -26.25 48.10 1.86
N GLY A 17 -27.13 47.51 1.04
CA GLY A 17 -27.47 46.08 1.12
C GLY A 17 -26.85 45.16 0.08
N SER A 18 -25.95 45.64 -0.78
CA SER A 18 -25.56 44.90 -2.00
C SER A 18 -24.06 44.59 -2.14
N LEU A 19 -23.32 44.50 -1.03
CA LEU A 19 -21.89 44.12 -1.06
C LEU A 19 -21.49 42.99 -0.09
N LEU A 20 -22.46 42.27 0.49
CA LEU A 20 -22.21 41.23 1.49
C LEU A 20 -22.87 39.88 1.13
N ALA A 21 -22.79 39.46 -0.13
CA ALA A 21 -23.45 38.23 -0.62
C ALA A 21 -22.56 37.30 -1.47
N SER A 22 -21.23 37.44 -1.46
CA SER A 22 -20.33 36.67 -2.35
C SER A 22 -19.23 35.84 -1.68
N ALA A 23 -19.31 35.54 -0.38
CA ALA A 23 -18.28 34.76 0.32
C ALA A 23 -18.85 33.49 0.99
N LEU A 24 -19.54 32.65 0.22
CA LEU A 24 -19.87 31.26 0.58
C LEU A 24 -19.52 30.36 -0.60
N VAL A 25 -18.24 30.34 -0.97
CA VAL A 25 -17.69 29.22 -1.74
C VAL A 25 -17.51 28.10 -0.73
N SER A 26 -18.56 27.30 -0.57
CA SER A 26 -18.51 26.05 0.17
C SER A 26 -17.44 25.17 -0.47
N THR A 27 -16.30 25.04 0.19
CA THR A 27 -15.33 23.99 -0.14
C THR A 27 -16.05 22.66 0.09
N LEU A 28 -16.51 22.01 -0.98
CA LEU A 28 -16.89 20.61 -0.90
C LEU A 28 -15.63 19.84 -0.52
N ALA A 29 -15.52 19.50 0.76
CA ALA A 29 -14.57 18.49 1.19
C ALA A 29 -14.99 17.20 0.48
N TRP A 30 -14.23 16.81 -0.54
CA TRP A 30 -14.38 15.52 -1.20
C TRP A 30 -13.96 14.43 -0.21
N ALA A 31 -14.90 14.00 0.63
CA ALA A 31 -14.73 12.76 1.37
C ALA A 31 -14.63 11.62 0.35
N GLY A 32 -13.58 10.80 0.47
CA GLY A 32 -13.39 9.65 -0.41
C GLY A 32 -14.54 8.64 -0.22
N GLU A 33 -14.83 7.87 -1.27
CA GLU A 33 -15.81 6.78 -1.16
C GLU A 33 -15.31 5.74 -0.13
N VAL A 34 -16.23 5.23 0.69
CA VAL A 34 -15.89 4.25 1.73
C VAL A 34 -15.49 2.94 1.07
N ALA A 35 -14.21 2.57 1.18
CA ALA A 35 -13.66 1.35 0.62
C ALA A 35 -13.81 0.15 1.59
N GLY A 36 -13.81 0.39 2.90
CA GLY A 36 -13.86 -0.68 3.89
C GLY A 36 -14.02 -0.22 5.32
N THR A 37 -13.89 -1.16 6.26
CA THR A 37 -14.04 -0.94 7.71
C THR A 37 -12.98 -1.69 8.50
N VAL A 38 -12.46 -1.08 9.56
CA VAL A 38 -11.54 -1.73 10.51
C VAL A 38 -12.31 -2.73 11.37
N VAL A 39 -12.07 -4.03 11.20
CA VAL A 39 -12.79 -5.11 11.90
C VAL A 39 -12.00 -5.71 13.07
N ASN A 40 -10.68 -5.56 13.09
CA ASN A 40 -9.84 -5.85 14.26
C ASN A 40 -8.72 -4.82 14.34
N LEU A 41 -8.38 -4.39 15.55
CA LEU A 41 -7.30 -3.43 15.79
C LEU A 41 -6.61 -3.75 17.12
N SER A 42 -5.28 -3.78 17.09
CA SER A 42 -4.42 -3.88 18.26
C SER A 42 -3.28 -2.90 18.05
N GLY A 43 -3.24 -1.80 18.82
CA GLY A 43 -2.24 -0.73 18.67
C GLY A 43 -2.72 0.49 17.87
N PRO A 44 -1.92 1.56 17.76
CA PRO A 44 -2.30 2.79 17.06
C PRO A 44 -2.32 2.65 15.53
N LEU A 45 -3.47 2.95 14.92
CA LEU A 45 -3.65 3.02 13.47
C LEU A 45 -4.05 4.43 13.05
N MET A 46 -3.31 5.02 12.12
CA MET A 46 -3.63 6.34 11.54
C MET A 46 -4.04 6.20 10.07
N ALA A 47 -4.90 7.09 9.60
CA ALA A 47 -5.16 7.33 8.19
C ALA A 47 -4.73 8.74 7.82
N ARG A 48 -3.82 8.86 6.87
CA ARG A 48 -3.54 10.12 6.18
C ARG A 48 -4.46 10.23 4.97
N LYS A 49 -5.32 11.24 4.99
CA LYS A 49 -6.28 11.59 3.94
C LYS A 49 -5.57 12.24 2.74
N GLN A 50 -6.27 12.34 1.62
CA GLN A 50 -5.74 12.96 0.39
C GLN A 50 -5.41 14.46 0.56
N ASP A 51 -6.13 15.15 1.45
CA ASP A 51 -5.89 16.55 1.82
C ASP A 51 -4.67 16.74 2.75
N GLY A 52 -4.01 15.64 3.14
CA GLY A 52 -2.88 15.64 4.07
C GLY A 52 -3.28 15.51 5.55
N THR A 53 -4.58 15.58 5.87
CA THR A 53 -5.09 15.44 7.24
C THR A 53 -4.77 14.04 7.78
N VAL A 54 -4.29 13.95 9.01
CA VAL A 54 -4.04 12.68 9.69
C VAL A 54 -5.11 12.44 10.75
N LYS A 55 -5.79 11.30 10.67
CA LYS A 55 -6.86 10.91 11.57
C LYS A 55 -6.53 9.57 12.25
N ALA A 56 -6.70 9.50 13.56
CA ALA A 56 -6.65 8.23 14.27
C ALA A 56 -7.87 7.36 13.93
N LEU A 57 -7.63 6.10 13.61
CA LEU A 57 -8.66 5.10 13.36
C LEU A 57 -8.80 4.19 14.58
N ALA A 58 -10.05 3.82 14.85
CA ALA A 58 -10.42 2.84 15.86
C ALA A 58 -11.15 1.65 15.22
N LEU A 59 -11.44 0.63 16.01
CA LEU A 59 -12.34 -0.44 15.62
C LEU A 59 -13.67 0.13 15.06
N LYS A 60 -14.18 -0.46 13.97
CA LYS A 60 -15.37 -0.01 13.21
C LYS A 60 -15.21 1.32 12.46
N SER A 61 -14.02 1.93 12.46
CA SER A 61 -13.79 3.12 11.63
C SER A 61 -13.84 2.74 10.15
N ALA A 62 -14.46 3.60 9.35
CA ALA A 62 -14.42 3.50 7.90
C ALA A 62 -13.02 3.89 7.39
N VAL A 63 -12.59 3.21 6.33
CA VAL A 63 -11.44 3.61 5.50
C VAL A 63 -11.95 3.99 4.13
N GLU A 64 -11.39 5.04 3.56
CA GLU A 64 -11.86 5.63 2.31
C GLU A 64 -10.83 5.42 1.21
N GLN A 65 -11.29 5.44 -0.04
CA GLN A 65 -10.40 5.52 -1.18
C GLN A 65 -9.51 6.77 -1.07
N GLY A 66 -8.23 6.60 -1.35
CA GLY A 66 -7.21 7.64 -1.21
C GLY A 66 -6.48 7.63 0.13
N ASP A 67 -7.01 6.94 1.14
CA ASP A 67 -6.38 6.88 2.46
C ASP A 67 -5.03 6.15 2.40
N THR A 68 -4.05 6.72 3.10
CA THR A 68 -2.81 6.02 3.46
C THR A 68 -2.90 5.60 4.93
N LEU A 69 -3.08 4.30 5.14
CA LEU A 69 -3.11 3.66 6.45
C LEU A 69 -1.69 3.43 6.96
N ILE A 70 -1.45 3.83 8.21
CA ILE A 70 -0.15 3.78 8.87
C ILE A 70 -0.33 2.99 10.17
N SER A 71 0.22 1.79 10.22
CA SER A 71 0.31 0.99 11.45
C SER A 71 1.63 1.26 12.14
N GLU A 72 1.56 1.69 13.40
CA GLU A 72 2.73 1.97 14.20
C GLU A 72 3.44 0.68 14.66
N LYS A 73 4.48 0.86 15.49
CA LYS A 73 5.11 -0.24 16.20
C LYS A 73 4.05 -1.04 16.98
N ASP A 74 4.22 -2.36 17.01
CA ASP A 74 3.34 -3.32 17.70
C ASP A 74 1.86 -3.23 17.28
N THR A 75 1.58 -2.65 16.11
CA THR A 75 0.21 -2.48 15.60
C THR A 75 -0.18 -3.55 14.58
N TYR A 76 -1.29 -4.23 14.84
CA TYR A 76 -2.00 -5.04 13.85
C TYR A 76 -3.37 -4.43 13.59
N ALA A 77 -3.75 -4.36 12.32
CA ALA A 77 -5.07 -3.88 11.90
C ALA A 77 -5.61 -4.78 10.81
N ARG A 78 -6.85 -5.27 10.96
CA ARG A 78 -7.58 -5.98 9.91
C ARG A 78 -8.66 -5.07 9.36
N ILE A 79 -8.58 -4.83 8.07
CA ILE A 79 -9.55 -4.07 7.29
C ILE A 79 -10.34 -5.06 6.46
N ARG A 80 -11.67 -4.98 6.53
CA ARG A 80 -12.59 -5.68 5.64
C ARG A 80 -13.13 -4.68 4.62
N PHE A 81 -12.97 -4.98 3.34
CA PHE A 81 -13.48 -4.15 2.25
C PHE A 81 -14.90 -4.57 1.86
N THR A 82 -15.58 -3.74 1.07
CA THR A 82 -16.98 -4.01 0.68
C THR A 82 -17.14 -5.22 -0.24
N ASP A 83 -16.07 -5.69 -0.90
CA ASP A 83 -16.05 -6.92 -1.69
C ASP A 83 -15.84 -8.21 -0.85
N ASN A 84 -15.88 -8.08 0.49
CA ASN A 84 -15.53 -9.10 1.48
C ASN A 84 -14.06 -9.54 1.48
N SER A 85 -13.17 -8.82 0.78
CA SER A 85 -11.73 -9.04 0.96
C SER A 85 -11.26 -8.55 2.33
N GLU A 86 -10.19 -9.15 2.83
CA GLU A 86 -9.58 -8.76 4.10
C GLU A 86 -8.09 -8.50 3.93
N ILE A 87 -7.63 -7.34 4.40
CA ILE A 87 -6.20 -7.01 4.48
C ILE A 87 -5.85 -6.85 5.95
N THR A 88 -4.92 -7.65 6.43
CA THR A 88 -4.36 -7.53 7.77
C THR A 88 -2.96 -6.93 7.69
N LEU A 89 -2.80 -5.70 8.18
CA LEU A 89 -1.54 -4.97 8.26
C LEU A 89 -0.71 -5.47 9.46
N ARG A 90 0.59 -5.62 9.25
CA ARG A 90 1.59 -5.87 10.30
C ARG A 90 2.07 -4.56 10.92
N PRO A 91 2.81 -4.61 12.03
CA PRO A 91 3.50 -3.45 12.57
C PRO A 91 4.39 -2.76 11.52
N ASN A 92 4.55 -1.44 11.65
CA ASN A 92 5.41 -0.61 10.79
C ASN A 92 5.02 -0.62 9.30
N THR A 93 3.73 -0.73 9.00
CA THR A 93 3.23 -0.80 7.61
C THR A 93 2.66 0.53 7.16
N GLN A 94 2.97 0.92 5.92
CA GLN A 94 2.29 2.01 5.22
C GLN A 94 1.61 1.44 3.98
N PHE A 95 0.29 1.52 3.97
CA PHE A 95 -0.57 0.91 2.97
C PHE A 95 -1.56 1.95 2.44
N LYS A 96 -1.58 2.16 1.14
CA LYS A 96 -2.46 3.15 0.50
C LYS A 96 -3.53 2.46 -0.34
N ILE A 97 -4.75 2.97 -0.21
CA ILE A 97 -5.90 2.56 -1.02
C ILE A 97 -5.94 3.52 -2.22
N GLU A 98 -5.38 3.10 -3.37
CA GLU A 98 -5.30 3.98 -4.54
C GLU A 98 -6.65 4.14 -5.21
N ASN A 99 -7.26 3.00 -5.55
CA ASN A 99 -8.56 2.95 -6.19
C ASN A 99 -9.32 1.73 -5.70
N PHE A 100 -10.54 1.93 -5.24
CA PHE A 100 -11.38 0.81 -4.83
C PHE A 100 -12.82 1.08 -5.24
N ALA A 101 -13.28 0.35 -6.24
CA ALA A 101 -14.64 0.39 -6.74
C ALA A 101 -15.16 -1.04 -6.82
N PHE A 102 -16.25 -1.30 -6.12
CA PHE A 102 -16.92 -2.59 -6.15
C PHE A 102 -18.42 -2.38 -6.12
N ASP A 103 -19.09 -2.83 -7.16
CA ASP A 103 -20.55 -2.78 -7.30
C ASP A 103 -21.02 -4.14 -7.84
N GLU A 104 -21.88 -4.81 -7.09
CA GLU A 104 -22.40 -6.12 -7.48
C GLU A 104 -23.12 -6.08 -8.83
N ALA A 105 -23.79 -4.97 -9.13
CA ALA A 105 -24.56 -4.76 -10.35
C ALA A 105 -23.72 -4.31 -11.55
N ARG A 106 -22.49 -3.81 -11.32
CA ARG A 106 -21.62 -3.24 -12.37
C ARG A 106 -20.20 -3.82 -12.32
N PRO A 107 -20.02 -5.13 -12.63
CA PRO A 107 -18.73 -5.81 -12.61
C PRO A 107 -17.66 -5.17 -13.50
N ASP A 108 -18.08 -4.53 -14.58
CA ASP A 108 -17.24 -3.82 -15.54
C ASP A 108 -16.46 -2.65 -14.92
N LYS A 109 -16.99 -2.08 -13.83
CA LYS A 109 -16.38 -0.98 -13.08
C LYS A 109 -15.54 -1.43 -11.89
N ASP A 110 -15.44 -2.74 -11.64
CA ASP A 110 -14.64 -3.27 -10.54
C ASP A 110 -13.17 -2.81 -10.68
N SER A 111 -12.59 -2.37 -9.57
CA SER A 111 -11.18 -2.02 -9.45
C SER A 111 -10.73 -2.12 -8.00
N ALA A 112 -9.61 -2.79 -7.75
CA ALA A 112 -8.98 -2.86 -6.44
C ALA A 112 -7.46 -2.66 -6.60
N VAL A 113 -7.03 -1.40 -6.59
CA VAL A 113 -5.63 -1.00 -6.70
C VAL A 113 -5.15 -0.48 -5.36
N PHE A 114 -4.10 -1.11 -4.84
CA PHE A 114 -3.49 -0.79 -3.57
C PHE A 114 -1.99 -0.54 -3.74
N SER A 115 -1.38 0.17 -2.80
CA SER A 115 0.07 0.37 -2.76
C SER A 115 0.60 0.02 -1.37
N LEU A 116 1.57 -0.89 -1.30
CA LEU A 116 2.35 -1.19 -0.09
C LEU A 116 3.67 -0.42 -0.17
N VAL A 117 3.77 0.67 0.60
CA VAL A 117 4.93 1.55 0.60
C VAL A 117 6.07 0.98 1.45
N LYS A 118 5.74 0.38 2.59
CA LYS A 118 6.68 -0.34 3.48
C LYS A 118 5.94 -1.28 4.43
N GLY A 119 6.67 -2.23 5.00
CA GLY A 119 6.14 -3.17 6.00
C GLY A 119 5.51 -4.37 5.35
N GLY A 120 4.48 -4.96 5.96
CA GLY A 120 3.89 -6.17 5.43
C GLY A 120 2.42 -6.34 5.74
N LEU A 121 1.78 -7.16 4.93
CA LEU A 121 0.36 -7.46 5.03
C LEU A 121 0.07 -8.90 4.67
N ARG A 122 -1.07 -9.39 5.15
CA ARG A 122 -1.73 -10.59 4.64
C ARG A 122 -3.00 -10.16 3.94
N ALA A 123 -3.17 -10.59 2.70
CA ALA A 123 -4.36 -10.34 1.91
C ALA A 123 -5.14 -11.65 1.72
N VAL A 124 -6.46 -11.56 1.92
CA VAL A 124 -7.45 -12.57 1.55
C VAL A 124 -8.34 -11.93 0.52
N THR A 125 -8.31 -12.45 -0.70
CA THR A 125 -9.04 -11.82 -1.82
C THR A 125 -10.53 -12.12 -1.74
N GLY A 126 -11.35 -11.10 -2.04
CA GLY A 126 -12.80 -11.14 -1.95
C GLY A 126 -13.46 -11.57 -3.27
N THR A 127 -14.72 -11.19 -3.43
CA THR A 127 -15.50 -11.49 -4.65
C THR A 127 -14.87 -10.87 -5.90
N LEU A 128 -14.34 -9.64 -5.79
CA LEU A 128 -13.66 -8.95 -6.89
C LEU A 128 -12.46 -9.76 -7.37
N GLY A 129 -11.65 -10.30 -6.46
CA GLY A 129 -10.48 -11.11 -6.81
C GLY A 129 -10.78 -12.46 -7.49
N LYS A 130 -12.05 -12.90 -7.44
CA LYS A 130 -12.53 -14.11 -8.13
C LYS A 130 -13.15 -13.78 -9.50
N ARG A 131 -14.00 -12.76 -9.56
CA ARG A 131 -14.75 -12.36 -10.77
C ARG A 131 -13.92 -11.51 -11.73
N SER A 132 -13.17 -10.56 -11.19
CA SER A 132 -12.49 -9.48 -11.92
C SER A 132 -11.00 -9.44 -11.55
N LYS A 133 -10.35 -10.60 -11.58
CA LYS A 133 -8.96 -10.84 -11.11
C LYS A 133 -7.93 -9.92 -11.75
N GLU A 134 -8.13 -9.54 -13.01
CA GLU A 134 -7.29 -8.60 -13.76
C GLU A 134 -7.40 -7.14 -13.29
N ARG A 135 -8.40 -6.83 -12.46
CA ARG A 135 -8.65 -5.50 -11.89
C ARG A 135 -8.11 -5.35 -10.47
N PHE A 136 -7.48 -6.38 -9.93
CA PHE A 136 -6.75 -6.33 -8.67
C PHE A 136 -5.27 -6.11 -8.91
N GLY A 137 -4.70 -5.13 -8.21
CA GLY A 137 -3.26 -4.87 -8.22
C GLY A 137 -2.77 -4.37 -6.87
N LEU A 138 -1.68 -4.96 -6.37
CA LEU A 138 -0.94 -4.44 -5.23
C LEU A 138 0.44 -3.98 -5.68
N ASN A 139 0.62 -2.67 -5.75
CA ASN A 139 1.85 -2.03 -6.16
C ASN A 139 2.83 -1.95 -4.99
N THR A 140 4.10 -2.18 -5.28
CA THR A 140 5.21 -1.98 -4.34
C THR A 140 6.34 -1.27 -5.07
N PRO A 141 7.37 -0.75 -4.35
CA PRO A 141 8.49 -0.10 -5.01
C PRO A 141 9.36 -1.01 -5.88
N THR A 142 9.21 -2.34 -5.82
CA THR A 142 10.03 -3.28 -6.63
C THR A 142 9.24 -4.16 -7.60
N ALA A 143 7.92 -4.31 -7.40
CA ALA A 143 7.06 -5.09 -8.29
C ALA A 143 5.57 -4.80 -8.05
N THR A 144 4.74 -5.24 -8.99
CA THR A 144 3.28 -5.28 -8.88
C THR A 144 2.82 -6.71 -8.71
N ILE A 145 1.95 -6.93 -7.71
CA ILE A 145 1.30 -8.20 -7.42
C ILE A 145 -0.08 -8.21 -8.09
N GLY A 146 -0.27 -9.16 -9.01
CA GLY A 146 -1.58 -9.57 -9.53
C GLY A 146 -2.02 -10.89 -8.90
N ILE A 147 -3.33 -11.14 -8.86
CA ILE A 147 -3.90 -12.33 -8.21
C ILE A 147 -4.73 -13.17 -9.18
N ARG A 148 -4.94 -14.42 -8.80
CA ARG A 148 -5.97 -15.29 -9.35
C ARG A 148 -6.63 -16.08 -8.22
N GLY A 149 -7.52 -15.42 -7.47
CA GLY A 149 -8.23 -15.97 -6.31
C GLY A 149 -7.28 -16.49 -5.22
N THR A 150 -6.63 -15.59 -4.49
CA THR A 150 -5.52 -15.95 -3.61
C THR A 150 -5.66 -15.52 -2.16
N ILE A 151 -4.90 -16.21 -1.32
CA ILE A 151 -4.48 -15.76 -0.01
C ILE A 151 -2.96 -15.66 -0.05
N PHE A 152 -2.40 -14.51 0.29
CA PHE A 152 -0.95 -14.31 0.26
C PHE A 152 -0.48 -13.35 1.34
N ILE A 153 0.82 -13.42 1.63
CA ILE A 153 1.53 -12.51 2.51
C ILE A 153 2.56 -11.77 1.65
N ALA A 154 2.58 -10.46 1.76
CA ALA A 154 3.56 -9.60 1.10
C ALA A 154 4.28 -8.78 2.16
N GLU A 155 5.60 -8.68 2.05
CA GLU A 155 6.41 -7.84 2.90
C GLU A 155 7.43 -7.08 2.05
N TYR A 156 7.29 -5.76 2.01
CA TYR A 156 8.28 -4.89 1.40
C TYR A 156 9.25 -4.36 2.45
N VAL A 157 10.49 -4.80 2.30
CA VAL A 157 11.62 -4.41 3.11
C VAL A 157 12.31 -3.24 2.42
N ALA A 158 12.07 -2.03 2.92
CA ALA A 158 12.68 -0.83 2.38
C ALA A 158 14.21 -0.83 2.63
N PRO A 159 15.02 -0.31 1.70
CA PRO A 159 16.44 -0.14 1.94
C PRO A 159 16.67 0.84 3.10
N ASP A 160 17.71 0.59 3.89
CA ASP A 160 18.07 1.51 4.99
C ASP A 160 18.45 2.88 4.41
N ALA A 161 17.65 3.89 4.72
CA ALA A 161 17.83 5.26 4.25
C ALA A 161 19.22 5.83 4.61
N ALA A 162 19.77 5.47 5.78
CA ALA A 162 21.10 5.94 6.19
C ALA A 162 22.21 5.36 5.31
N ALA A 163 22.07 4.10 4.94
CA ALA A 163 23.05 3.40 4.13
C ALA A 163 22.87 3.66 2.61
N VAL A 164 21.66 3.98 2.15
CA VAL A 164 21.44 4.57 0.82
C VAL A 164 22.09 5.96 0.75
N ALA A 165 21.93 6.78 1.79
CA ALA A 165 22.54 8.11 1.86
C ALA A 165 24.08 8.04 1.91
N SER A 166 24.65 7.12 2.68
CA SER A 166 26.11 6.94 2.74
C SER A 166 26.69 6.47 1.41
N TYR A 167 26.01 5.58 0.69
CA TYR A 167 26.40 5.18 -0.66
C TYR A 167 26.31 6.35 -1.66
N ALA A 168 25.24 7.14 -1.60
CA ALA A 168 25.10 8.34 -2.43
C ALA A 168 26.23 9.35 -2.15
N MET A 169 26.57 9.60 -0.88
CA MET A 169 27.68 10.48 -0.53
C MET A 169 29.04 9.92 -0.96
N ALA A 170 29.28 8.61 -0.79
CA ALA A 170 30.53 7.98 -1.21
C ALA A 170 30.72 7.99 -2.73
N SER A 171 29.65 7.76 -3.50
CA SER A 171 29.68 7.80 -4.96
C SER A 171 29.81 9.22 -5.52
N MET A 172 29.34 10.25 -4.80
CA MET A 172 29.60 11.64 -5.14
C MET A 172 31.02 12.08 -4.76
N ALA A 173 31.57 11.54 -3.67
CA ALA A 173 32.93 11.84 -3.20
C ALA A 173 34.03 11.16 -4.02
N SER A 174 33.70 10.08 -4.74
CA SER A 174 34.63 9.36 -5.63
C SER A 174 34.67 9.94 -7.05
N LEU A 175 33.91 11.00 -7.35
CA LEU A 175 34.02 11.70 -8.62
C LEU A 175 35.25 12.62 -8.61
N PRO A 176 36.16 12.52 -9.60
CA PRO A 176 37.20 13.52 -9.76
C PRO A 176 36.56 14.89 -9.96
N GLN A 177 37.11 15.92 -9.30
CA GLN A 177 36.63 17.30 -9.39
C GLN A 177 36.54 17.71 -10.87
N GLY A 178 35.32 17.86 -11.40
CA GLY A 178 35.09 18.27 -12.79
C GLY A 178 34.09 17.43 -13.59
N MET A 179 33.66 16.25 -13.13
CA MET A 179 32.58 15.49 -13.80
C MET A 179 31.24 15.61 -13.08
N ALA A 180 30.27 16.25 -13.72
CA ALA A 180 28.88 16.28 -13.27
C ALA A 180 28.14 15.00 -13.72
N VAL A 181 27.48 14.32 -12.78
CA VAL A 181 26.54 13.23 -13.10
C VAL A 181 25.28 13.86 -13.70
N ARG A 182 25.12 13.74 -15.03
CA ARG A 182 23.87 14.09 -15.71
C ARG A 182 22.87 12.95 -15.46
N MET A 183 21.86 13.21 -14.64
CA MET A 183 20.73 12.29 -14.49
C MET A 183 19.90 12.31 -15.79
N ALA A 184 20.02 11.24 -16.57
CA ALA A 184 19.18 10.79 -17.69
C ALA A 184 18.82 11.82 -18.79
N GLY A 185 19.37 11.59 -20.01
CA GLY A 185 18.92 12.19 -21.25
C GLY A 185 20.01 12.22 -22.32
N ASP A 186 19.90 11.30 -23.28
CA ASP A 186 20.57 11.25 -24.58
C ASP A 186 21.99 10.67 -24.68
N VAL A 187 22.06 9.55 -25.41
CA VAL A 187 23.28 8.93 -25.93
C VAL A 187 23.80 9.82 -27.06
N VAL A 188 24.90 10.54 -26.83
CA VAL A 188 25.73 11.05 -27.92
C VAL A 188 26.99 10.21 -27.95
N SER A 189 27.03 9.34 -28.95
CA SER A 189 28.28 8.79 -29.46
C SER A 189 29.10 9.94 -30.03
N ASP A 190 30.26 10.21 -29.44
CA ASP A 190 31.38 10.67 -30.26
C ASP A 190 32.70 10.23 -29.62
N SER A 191 33.45 9.42 -30.37
CA SER A 191 34.82 9.02 -30.07
C SER A 191 35.77 10.01 -30.73
N PRO A 192 36.94 10.27 -30.13
CA PRO A 192 38.11 9.78 -30.86
C PRO A 192 39.25 9.23 -29.98
N ALA A 193 40.02 8.37 -30.64
CA ALA A 193 41.44 8.08 -30.47
C ALA A 193 41.89 7.31 -29.20
N ALA A 194 42.11 6.02 -29.47
CA ALA A 194 42.98 5.05 -28.82
C ALA A 194 44.15 5.59 -27.97
N ALA A 195 44.17 5.15 -26.70
CA ALA A 195 45.38 4.85 -25.95
C ALA A 195 45.31 3.38 -25.49
N PRO A 196 46.44 2.66 -25.39
CA PRO A 196 46.44 1.26 -24.98
C PRO A 196 45.99 1.18 -23.53
N ILE A 197 44.83 0.55 -23.29
CA ILE A 197 44.38 0.19 -21.97
C ILE A 197 45.28 -0.96 -21.52
N GLU A 198 46.29 -0.64 -20.72
CA GLU A 198 46.85 -1.64 -19.81
C GLU A 198 45.67 -2.28 -19.08
N MET A 199 45.64 -3.61 -19.12
CA MET A 199 44.63 -4.44 -18.46
C MET A 199 44.82 -4.31 -16.94
N LEU A 200 44.46 -3.15 -16.40
CA LEU A 200 44.18 -2.98 -14.98
C LEU A 200 43.08 -3.98 -14.68
N GLY A 201 43.47 -4.98 -13.88
CA GLY A 201 42.63 -6.10 -13.51
C GLY A 201 41.22 -5.62 -13.25
N MET A 202 40.26 -6.30 -13.88
CA MET A 202 38.84 -6.12 -13.64
C MET A 202 38.66 -5.79 -12.16
N PRO A 203 38.10 -4.62 -11.79
CA PRO A 203 37.63 -4.48 -10.43
C PRO A 203 36.66 -5.65 -10.31
N ARG A 204 36.95 -6.57 -9.40
CA ARG A 204 35.95 -7.55 -8.99
C ARG A 204 34.66 -6.76 -8.89
N LEU A 205 33.60 -7.27 -9.50
CA LEU A 205 32.22 -6.93 -9.12
C LEU A 205 32.02 -7.43 -7.68
N ALA A 206 32.86 -6.94 -6.77
CA ALA A 206 32.77 -7.07 -5.34
C ALA A 206 31.49 -6.32 -5.03
N GLN A 207 30.44 -7.13 -4.91
CA GLN A 207 29.23 -6.89 -4.16
C GLN A 207 28.95 -5.40 -4.01
N LEU A 208 28.03 -4.88 -4.82
CA LEU A 208 27.25 -3.72 -4.41
C LEU A 208 26.83 -4.01 -2.97
N ASN A 209 27.47 -3.33 -2.04
CA ASN A 209 27.32 -3.55 -0.60
C ASN A 209 25.98 -2.89 -0.25
N LEU A 210 24.90 -3.53 -0.71
CA LEU A 210 23.56 -3.02 -0.54
C LEU A 210 23.29 -2.97 0.96
N PRO A 211 22.75 -1.86 1.46
CA PRO A 211 22.32 -1.76 2.83
C PRO A 211 21.51 -2.98 3.26
N SER A 212 21.92 -3.65 4.34
CA SER A 212 21.05 -4.61 5.00
C SER A 212 19.90 -3.85 5.67
N ALA A 213 18.68 -4.29 5.41
CA ALA A 213 17.49 -3.65 5.97
C ALA A 213 17.21 -4.13 7.41
N PRO A 214 16.27 -3.49 8.14
CA PRO A 214 15.89 -3.92 9.48
C PRO A 214 15.50 -5.41 9.50
N GLY A 215 16.12 -6.18 10.40
CA GLY A 215 15.86 -7.63 10.52
C GLY A 215 16.73 -8.53 9.63
N GLY A 216 17.81 -8.01 9.05
CA GLY A 216 18.87 -8.82 8.41
C GLY A 216 18.53 -9.40 7.03
N ARG A 217 17.36 -9.06 6.49
CA ARG A 217 16.95 -9.41 5.12
C ARG A 217 17.41 -8.35 4.14
N ALA A 218 17.65 -8.78 2.90
CA ALA A 218 17.97 -7.86 1.82
C ALA A 218 16.75 -6.96 1.50
N PRO A 219 16.97 -5.70 1.10
CA PRO A 219 15.88 -4.85 0.64
C PRO A 219 15.18 -5.45 -0.57
N GLY A 220 13.85 -5.38 -0.59
CA GLY A 220 13.05 -5.94 -1.66
C GLY A 220 11.68 -6.40 -1.19
N LEU A 221 10.89 -6.91 -2.13
CA LEU A 221 9.59 -7.48 -1.85
C LEU A 221 9.72 -8.99 -1.67
N TYR A 222 9.25 -9.48 -0.53
CA TYR A 222 9.07 -10.89 -0.25
C TYR A 222 7.59 -11.27 -0.35
N LEU A 223 7.34 -12.44 -0.92
CA LEU A 223 6.01 -12.98 -1.17
C LEU A 223 5.91 -14.40 -0.63
N GLN A 224 4.82 -14.72 0.07
CA GLN A 224 4.40 -16.09 0.38
C GLN A 224 2.98 -16.30 -0.13
N VAL A 225 2.78 -17.31 -0.96
CA VAL A 225 1.44 -17.69 -1.44
C VAL A 225 0.89 -18.79 -0.53
N LEU A 226 -0.24 -18.51 0.12
CA LEU A 226 -0.91 -19.46 1.01
C LEU A 226 -1.96 -20.26 0.25
N ASP A 227 -2.64 -19.64 -0.71
CA ASP A 227 -3.65 -20.28 -1.55
C ASP A 227 -3.74 -19.61 -2.93
N GLY A 228 -4.09 -20.39 -3.96
CA GLY A 228 -4.23 -19.96 -5.35
C GLY A 228 -2.90 -19.64 -6.06
N MET A 229 -2.91 -18.65 -6.95
CA MET A 229 -1.75 -18.20 -7.75
C MET A 229 -1.58 -16.68 -7.74
N VAL A 230 -0.37 -16.22 -7.46
CA VAL A 230 0.04 -14.81 -7.55
C VAL A 230 0.93 -14.62 -8.77
N ASN A 231 0.68 -13.57 -9.55
CA ASN A 231 1.62 -13.09 -10.55
C ASN A 231 2.42 -11.93 -9.96
N LEU A 232 3.75 -12.01 -9.99
CA LEU A 232 4.63 -10.92 -9.62
C LEU A 232 5.26 -10.36 -10.89
N SER A 233 5.16 -9.07 -11.12
CA SER A 233 5.64 -8.43 -12.35
C SER A 233 6.40 -7.13 -12.07
N ASN A 234 7.48 -6.91 -12.81
CA ASN A 234 8.21 -5.64 -12.86
C ASN A 234 8.86 -5.47 -14.25
N SER A 235 9.67 -4.43 -14.45
CA SER A 235 10.33 -4.17 -15.73
C SER A 235 11.38 -5.22 -16.11
N GLY A 236 11.90 -5.98 -15.14
CA GLY A 236 12.82 -7.09 -15.37
C GLY A 236 12.13 -8.38 -15.84
N GLY A 237 10.84 -8.54 -15.57
CA GLY A 237 10.06 -9.69 -16.02
C GLY A 237 8.84 -9.98 -15.15
N SER A 238 8.21 -11.13 -15.41
CA SER A 238 7.05 -11.59 -14.65
C SER A 238 7.18 -13.07 -14.31
N LEU A 239 6.76 -13.45 -13.12
CA LEU A 239 6.81 -14.81 -12.62
C LEU A 239 5.53 -15.15 -11.84
N ASN A 240 5.02 -16.36 -12.06
CA ASN A 240 3.87 -16.89 -11.32
C ASN A 240 4.32 -17.72 -10.13
N PHE A 241 3.62 -17.57 -9.01
CA PHE A 241 3.83 -18.28 -7.77
C PHE A 241 2.55 -19.00 -7.36
N SER A 242 2.65 -20.30 -7.13
CA SER A 242 1.56 -21.15 -6.66
C SER A 242 1.56 -21.26 -5.13
N ALA A 243 0.45 -21.73 -4.55
CA ALA A 243 0.35 -22.04 -3.14
C ALA A 243 1.55 -22.86 -2.61
N GLY A 244 2.08 -22.44 -1.45
CA GLY A 244 3.27 -23.03 -0.84
C GLY A 244 4.60 -22.46 -1.34
N GLN A 245 4.61 -21.66 -2.42
CA GLN A 245 5.83 -21.05 -2.93
C GLN A 245 6.14 -19.70 -2.26
N PHE A 246 7.43 -19.38 -2.28
CA PHE A 246 7.99 -18.12 -1.81
C PHE A 246 8.62 -17.37 -2.98
N GLY A 247 8.44 -16.06 -3.01
CA GLY A 247 8.97 -15.19 -4.05
C GLY A 247 9.78 -14.03 -3.49
N TYR A 248 10.69 -13.52 -4.32
CA TYR A 248 11.49 -12.35 -4.02
C TYR A 248 11.65 -11.47 -5.26
N ALA A 249 11.38 -10.18 -5.12
CA ALA A 249 11.64 -9.15 -6.13
C ALA A 249 12.58 -8.08 -5.55
N PRO A 250 13.89 -8.13 -5.88
CA PRO A 250 14.90 -7.25 -5.29
C PRO A 250 14.79 -5.79 -5.75
N SER A 251 14.40 -5.56 -7.00
CA SER A 251 14.28 -4.23 -7.59
C SER A 251 13.29 -4.23 -8.76
N MET A 252 12.96 -3.05 -9.29
CA MET A 252 12.09 -2.92 -10.47
C MET A 252 12.69 -3.52 -11.74
N SER A 253 14.02 -3.58 -11.85
CA SER A 253 14.73 -3.94 -13.09
C SER A 253 15.22 -5.39 -13.10
N LEU A 254 15.24 -6.05 -11.95
CA LEU A 254 15.62 -7.46 -11.83
C LEU A 254 14.37 -8.33 -11.78
N PRO A 255 14.30 -9.41 -12.56
CA PRO A 255 13.12 -10.27 -12.59
C PRO A 255 12.87 -10.89 -11.20
N PRO A 256 11.58 -11.10 -10.83
CA PRO A 256 11.24 -11.88 -9.65
C PRO A 256 11.82 -13.29 -9.68
N VAL A 257 12.18 -13.84 -8.52
CA VAL A 257 12.75 -15.18 -8.37
C VAL A 257 11.98 -16.01 -7.33
N VAL A 258 12.04 -17.33 -7.46
CA VAL A 258 11.52 -18.27 -6.45
C VAL A 258 12.55 -18.47 -5.35
N LEU A 259 12.08 -18.43 -4.10
CA LEU A 259 12.87 -18.82 -2.93
C LEU A 259 12.52 -20.27 -2.55
N PRO A 260 13.51 -21.15 -2.30
CA PRO A 260 13.26 -22.55 -1.97
C PRO A 260 12.71 -22.75 -0.56
N ASN A 261 12.95 -21.80 0.35
CA ASN A 261 12.56 -21.88 1.76
C ASN A 261 11.93 -20.56 2.22
N ASN A 262 11.14 -20.62 3.30
CA ASN A 262 10.58 -19.43 3.92
C ASN A 262 11.73 -18.52 4.43
N PRO A 263 11.83 -17.26 3.95
CA PRO A 263 12.87 -16.33 4.38
C PRO A 263 12.60 -15.73 5.78
N GLY A 264 11.85 -16.41 6.65
CA GLY A 264 11.47 -15.89 7.97
C GLY A 264 10.34 -14.86 7.94
N MET A 265 9.46 -14.92 6.93
CA MET A 265 8.22 -14.14 6.93
C MET A 265 7.30 -14.68 8.03
N GLN A 266 7.35 -14.06 9.20
CA GLN A 266 6.48 -14.39 10.32
C GLN A 266 5.24 -13.49 10.29
N PHE A 267 4.07 -14.10 10.14
CA PHE A 267 2.78 -13.43 10.25
C PHE A 267 2.00 -14.06 11.39
N GLN A 268 2.18 -13.53 12.60
CA GLN A 268 1.49 -14.01 13.81
C GLN A 268 0.71 -12.84 14.41
N PRO A 269 -0.56 -12.66 14.00
CA PRO A 269 -1.38 -11.63 14.61
C PRO A 269 -1.76 -12.04 16.05
N PRO A 270 -2.14 -11.09 16.92
CA PRO A 270 -2.58 -11.40 18.27
C PRO A 270 -3.77 -12.39 18.28
N PRO A 271 -3.98 -13.18 19.36
CA PRO A 271 -5.05 -14.19 19.41
C PRO A 271 -6.45 -13.68 19.05
N ALA A 272 -6.76 -12.41 19.33
CA ALA A 272 -8.03 -11.77 18.98
C ALA A 272 -8.31 -11.69 17.46
N PHE A 273 -7.31 -11.95 16.61
CA PHE A 273 -7.43 -11.99 15.15
C PHE A 273 -7.73 -13.39 14.61
N SER A 274 -7.60 -14.43 15.45
CA SER A 274 -7.83 -15.83 15.06
C SER A 274 -9.29 -16.26 15.19
N SER A 275 -10.12 -15.48 15.91
CA SER A 275 -11.51 -15.83 16.24
C SER A 275 -12.57 -15.39 15.21
N SER A 276 -12.19 -14.74 14.11
CA SER A 276 -13.14 -14.23 13.10
C SER A 276 -13.23 -15.03 11.81
N SER A 277 -12.72 -16.28 11.78
CA SER A 277 -13.20 -17.25 10.77
C SER A 277 -14.67 -17.58 11.07
N PRO A 278 -15.63 -17.39 10.15
CA PRO A 278 -16.94 -17.99 10.32
C PRO A 278 -16.76 -19.50 10.16
N ALA A 279 -16.67 -20.20 11.29
CA ALA A 279 -16.91 -21.62 11.32
C ALA A 279 -18.40 -21.82 10.99
N GLY A 280 -18.69 -22.07 9.72
CA GLY A 280 -19.90 -22.78 9.32
C GLY A 280 -19.83 -24.17 9.94
N GLY A 281 -20.50 -24.33 11.07
CA GLY A 281 -20.56 -25.56 11.82
C GLY A 281 -21.71 -25.47 12.80
N THR A 282 -22.89 -25.84 12.32
CA THR A 282 -24.09 -26.06 13.13
C THR A 282 -23.79 -27.17 14.13
N ALA A 283 -23.27 -26.82 15.30
CA ALA A 283 -23.20 -27.74 16.42
C ALA A 283 -24.60 -27.82 17.03
N THR A 284 -25.35 -28.81 16.57
CA THR A 284 -26.58 -29.26 17.22
C THR A 284 -26.24 -29.63 18.66
N GLN A 285 -26.85 -28.89 19.59
CA GLN A 285 -26.77 -29.08 21.02
C GLN A 285 -27.51 -30.38 21.39
N GLY A 286 -26.78 -31.49 21.46
CA GLY A 286 -27.26 -32.75 22.03
C GLY A 286 -26.85 -32.85 23.49
N SER A 287 -27.78 -32.55 24.40
CA SER A 287 -27.66 -32.93 25.81
C SER A 287 -28.28 -34.31 26.00
N SER A 288 -27.51 -35.28 26.50
CA SER A 288 -27.98 -36.25 27.52
C SER A 288 -26.92 -37.30 27.84
N GLY A 289 -26.69 -37.51 29.14
CA GLY A 289 -26.41 -38.84 29.70
C GLY A 289 -24.93 -39.18 29.88
N GLY A 290 -24.46 -39.08 31.13
CA GLY A 290 -23.21 -39.71 31.53
C GLY A 290 -23.32 -41.23 31.58
N VAL A 291 -22.18 -41.90 31.50
CA VAL A 291 -21.91 -43.15 32.20
C VAL A 291 -20.40 -43.33 32.29
N ASP A 292 -19.99 -43.65 33.51
CA ASP A 292 -18.67 -44.02 33.98
C ASP A 292 -18.36 -45.47 33.56
N CYS A 293 -17.10 -45.76 33.20
CA CYS A 293 -16.66 -47.12 32.84
C CYS A 293 -15.23 -47.35 33.35
N GLU A 294 -15.14 -47.82 34.59
CA GLU A 294 -14.03 -48.62 35.09
C GLU A 294 -14.41 -50.11 34.97
N VAL A 295 -13.58 -50.94 34.33
CA VAL A 295 -13.52 -52.38 34.62
C VAL A 295 -12.10 -52.91 34.39
N ARG A 296 -11.44 -53.21 35.52
CA ARG A 296 -10.76 -54.47 35.90
C ARG A 296 -10.30 -55.45 34.83
#